data_AF-A0A945HDZ7-F1
#
_entry.id   AF-A0A945HDZ7-F1
#
_cell.length_a   1.000
_cell.length_b   1.000
_cell.length_c   1.000
_cell.angle_alpha   90.00
_cell.angle_beta   90.00
_cell.angle_gamma   90.00
#
_symmetry.space_group_name_H-M   'P 1'
#
loop_
_entity.id
_entity.type
_entity.pdbx_description
1 polymer ?
#
loop_
_entity_poly.entity_id
_entity_poly.type
_entity_poly.pdbx_seq_one_letter_code
_entity_poly.pdbx_strand_id
1 'polypeptide(L)' 'IDVVVEQSLDAVVVPIAAVLSDGGQETVRVVTPDGIIERRAIETGMLDGAYVEVVTGVAPGEYVILEIDRS' A
#
# COMPACT_ATOMS: atom_id res chain seq x y z
N ILE A 1 -25.04 -2.93 -18.11
CA ILE A 1 -24.83 -1.49 -17.85
C ILE A 1 -23.92 -1.44 -16.65
N ASP A 2 -22.69 -0.97 -16.85
CA ASP A 2 -21.76 -0.75 -15.75
C ASP A 2 -21.92 0.68 -15.25
N VAL A 3 -21.96 0.84 -13.93
CA VAL A 3 -22.07 2.15 -13.26
C VAL A 3 -20.82 2.31 -12.40
N VAL A 4 -20.06 3.37 -12.67
CA VAL A 4 -18.90 3.76 -11.86
C VAL A 4 -19.40 4.61 -10.71
N VAL A 5 -19.16 4.17 -9.48
CA VAL A 5 -19.57 4.89 -8.26
C VAL A 5 -18.47 5.85 -7.81
N GLU A 6 -17.20 5.45 -7.94
CA GLU A 6 -16.05 6.24 -7.54
C GLU A 6 -14.83 5.87 -8.41
N GLN A 7 -13.95 6.85 -8.64
CA GLN A 7 -12.72 6.68 -9.40
C GLN A 7 -11.65 7.64 -8.86
N SER A 8 -10.41 7.14 -8.73
CA SER A 8 -9.22 7.93 -8.40
C SER A 8 -8.23 7.76 -9.55
N LEU A 9 -7.87 8.87 -10.18
CA LEU A 9 -6.87 8.92 -11.24
C LEU A 9 -5.53 9.26 -10.62
N ASP A 10 -4.46 8.61 -11.08
CA ASP A 10 -3.08 8.79 -10.59
C ASP A 10 -2.87 8.40 -9.10
N ALA A 11 -3.63 7.42 -8.61
CA ALA A 11 -3.51 6.88 -7.26
C ALA A 11 -2.19 6.11 -7.06
N VAL A 12 -1.55 6.30 -5.90
CA VAL A 12 -0.49 5.40 -5.44
C VAL A 12 -1.17 4.13 -4.95
N VAL A 13 -0.82 2.99 -5.54
CA VAL A 13 -1.36 1.69 -5.13
C VAL A 13 -0.25 0.74 -4.73
N VAL A 14 -0.54 -0.08 -3.72
CA VAL A 14 0.34 -1.18 -3.30
C VAL A 14 -0.46 -2.48 -3.28
N PRO A 15 0.19 -3.64 -3.44
CA PRO A 15 -0.51 -4.91 -3.24
C PRO A 15 -1.01 -5.03 -1.81
N ILE A 16 -2.22 -5.57 -1.62
CA ILE A 16 -2.82 -5.75 -0.28
C ILE A 16 -1.88 -6.57 0.63
N ALA A 17 -1.17 -7.55 0.06
CA ALA A 17 -0.19 -8.36 0.77
C ALA A 17 1.06 -7.60 1.29
N ALA A 18 1.23 -6.33 0.92
CA ALA A 18 2.27 -5.46 1.48
C ALA A 18 1.80 -4.71 2.74
N VAL A 19 0.48 -4.65 2.97
CA VAL A 19 -0.12 -3.89 4.07
C VAL A 19 -0.22 -4.77 5.31
N LEU A 20 0.41 -4.29 6.39
CA LEU A 20 0.43 -4.93 7.70
C LEU A 20 -0.53 -4.16 8.62
N SER A 21 -1.49 -4.87 9.20
CA SER A 21 -2.37 -4.30 10.23
C SER A 21 -1.84 -4.68 11.63
N ASP A 22 -1.43 -3.69 12.41
CA ASP A 22 -0.97 -3.88 13.79
C ASP A 22 -1.80 -2.99 14.73
N GLY A 23 -2.61 -3.60 15.60
CA GLY A 23 -3.42 -2.86 16.57
C GLY A 23 -4.43 -1.86 15.98
N GLY A 24 -4.84 -2.05 14.72
CA GLY A 24 -5.73 -1.14 14.00
C GLY A 24 -5.01 -0.02 13.23
N GLN A 25 -3.68 0.07 13.32
CA GLN A 25 -2.88 0.93 12.47
C GLN A 25 -2.38 0.13 11.26
N GLU A 26 -2.61 0.67 10.06
CA GLU A 26 -2.04 0.12 8.83
C GLU A 26 -0.62 0.65 8.61
N THR A 27 0.28 -0.26 8.26
CA THR A 27 1.68 0.05 8.00
C THR A 27 2.19 -0.73 6.80
N VAL A 28 3.22 -0.21 6.14
CA VAL A 28 3.98 -0.93 5.11
C VAL A 28 5.45 -0.92 5.48
N ARG A 29 6.22 -1.80 4.84
CA ARG A 29 7.68 -1.75 4.88
C ARG A 29 8.19 -1.22 3.55
N VAL A 30 8.89 -0.10 3.58
CA VAL A 30 9.50 0.53 2.41
C VAL A 30 11.01 0.35 2.41
N VAL A 31 11.60 0.28 1.22
CA VAL A 31 13.05 0.32 1.04
C VAL A 31 13.45 1.73 0.61
N THR A 32 14.25 2.41 1.43
CA THR A 32 14.76 3.75 1.13
C THR A 32 15.78 3.70 -0.01
N PRO A 33 16.12 4.85 -0.63
CA PRO A 33 17.18 4.92 -1.63
C PRO A 33 18.55 4.42 -1.13
N ASP A 34 18.79 4.50 0.18
CA ASP A 34 20.01 4.02 0.83
C ASP A 34 19.97 2.50 1.14
N GLY A 35 18.90 1.80 0.75
CA GLY A 35 18.71 0.37 0.97
C GLY A 35 18.25 0.01 2.39
N ILE A 36 17.79 0.98 3.18
CA ILE A 36 17.32 0.75 4.55
C ILE A 36 15.83 0.37 4.51
N ILE A 37 15.43 -0.57 5.38
CA ILE A 37 14.03 -0.97 5.52
C ILE A 37 13.39 -0.15 6.64
N GLU A 38 12.33 0.57 6.33
CA GLU A 38 11.57 1.36 7.29
C GLU A 38 10.12 0.85 7.37
N ARG A 39 9.58 0.72 8.59
CA ARG A 39 8.14 0.54 8.78
C ARG A 39 7.50 1.92 8.83
N ARG A 40 6.53 2.15 7.96
CA ARG A 40 5.85 3.43 7.82
C ARG A 40 4.35 3.26 7.97
N ALA A 41 3.73 4.10 8.79
CA ALA A 41 2.28 4.18 8.88
C ALA A 41 1.73 4.73 7.57
N ILE A 42 0.60 4.17 7.15
CA ILE A 42 -0.12 4.59 5.95
C ILE A 42 -1.59 4.81 6.26
N GLU A 43 -2.24 5.59 5.40
CA GLU A 43 -3.69 5.63 5.30
C GLU A 43 -4.09 5.00 3.97
N THR A 44 -5.03 4.07 4.00
CA THR A 44 -5.54 3.41 2.79
C THR A 44 -6.84 4.05 2.30
N GLY A 45 -7.08 3.92 1.00
CA GLY A 45 -8.27 4.39 0.31
C GLY A 45 -9.02 3.23 -0.33
N MET A 46 -9.34 3.38 -1.62
CA MET A 46 -10.09 2.37 -2.35
C MET A 46 -9.32 1.05 -2.49
N LEU A 47 -10.08 -0.04 -2.45
CA LEU A 47 -9.59 -1.39 -2.77
C LEU A 47 -9.99 -1.75 -4.20
N ASP A 48 -9.00 -2.15 -4.99
CA ASP A 48 -9.18 -2.58 -6.38
C ASP A 48 -8.49 -3.94 -6.61
N GLY A 49 -9.30 -5.00 -6.51
CA GLY A 49 -8.83 -6.38 -6.67
C GLY A 49 -7.75 -6.76 -5.65
N ALA A 50 -6.51 -6.92 -6.12
CA ALA A 50 -5.34 -7.27 -5.30
C ALA A 50 -4.55 -6.04 -4.81
N TYR A 51 -5.01 -4.85 -5.14
CA TYR A 51 -4.35 -3.59 -4.83
C TYR A 51 -5.21 -2.74 -3.88
N VAL A 52 -4.53 -1.91 -3.10
CA VAL A 52 -5.15 -0.89 -2.26
C VAL A 52 -4.47 0.44 -2.51
N GLU A 53 -5.29 1.48 -2.62
CA GLU A 53 -4.83 2.86 -2.69
C GLU A 53 -4.18 3.28 -1.38
N VAL A 54 -3.04 3.95 -1.47
CA VAL A 54 -2.35 4.57 -0.35
C VAL A 54 -2.54 6.08 -0.47
N VAL A 55 -3.34 6.65 0.43
CA VAL A 55 -3.65 8.07 0.49
C VAL A 55 -2.47 8.85 1.06
N THR A 56 -1.83 8.30 2.10
CA THR A 56 -0.63 8.89 2.71
C THR A 56 0.40 7.83 3.09
N GLY A 57 1.67 8.23 3.09
CA GLY A 57 2.78 7.41 3.58
C GLY A 57 3.56 6.65 2.50
N VAL A 58 3.10 6.52 1.26
CA VAL A 58 3.92 5.97 0.17
C VAL A 58 3.90 6.91 -1.03
N ALA A 59 5.06 7.16 -1.62
CA ALA A 59 5.21 7.98 -2.81
C ALA A 59 5.44 7.10 -4.07
N PRO A 60 5.06 7.60 -5.27
CA PRO A 60 5.39 6.92 -6.52
C PRO A 60 6.88 6.63 -6.64
N GLY A 61 7.23 5.40 -7.04
CA GLY A 61 8.61 4.96 -7.22
C GLY A 61 9.29 4.41 -5.97
N GLU A 62 8.65 4.45 -4.80
CA GLU A 62 9.12 3.71 -3.63
C GLU A 62 8.86 2.20 -3.77
N TYR A 63 9.72 1.39 -3.15
CA TYR A 63 9.57 -0.06 -3.13
C TYR A 63 8.96 -0.51 -1.82
N VAL A 64 7.83 -1.22 -1.90
CA VAL A 64 7.23 -1.91 -0.76
C VAL A 64 7.63 -3.38 -0.74
N ILE A 65 7.86 -3.90 0.46
CA ILE A 65 8.17 -5.31 0.66
C ILE A 65 6.86 -6.10 0.74
N LEU A 66 6.70 -7.07 -0.16
CA LEU A 66 5.65 -8.07 -0.03
C LEU A 66 6.05 -9.07 1.03
N GLU A 67 5.19 -9.26 2.02
CA GLU A 67 5.34 -10.40 2.91
C GLU A 67 4.93 -11.65 2.14
N ILE A 68 5.91 -12.48 1.79
CA ILE A 68 5.65 -13.88 1.48
C ILE A 68 6.02 -14.61 2.75
N ASP A 69 5.05 -14.78 3.64
CA ASP A 69 5.20 -15.69 4.77
C ASP A 69 5.42 -17.09 4.17
N ARG A 70 6.69 -17.52 4.14
CA ARG A 70 7.06 -18.90 3.85
C ARG A 70 6.82 -19.69 5.12
N SER A 71 5.60 -20.23 5.25
CA SER A 71 5.39 -21.47 6.01
C SER A 71 5.76 -22.69 5.17
#